data_AF-A0AAJ0H0S9-F1
#
_entry.id   AF-A0AAJ0H0S9-F1
#
_cell.length_a   1.000
_cell.length_b   1.000
_cell.length_c   1.000
_cell.angle_alpha   90.00
_cell.angle_beta   90.00
_cell.angle_gamma   90.00
#
_symmetry.space_group_name_H-M   'P 1'
#
loop_
_entity.id
_entity.type
_entity.pdbx_description
1 polymer ?
#
loop_
_entity_poly.entity_id
_entity_poly.type
_entity_poly.pdbx_seq_one_letter_code
_entity_poly.pdbx_strand_id
1 'polypeptide(L)'
;GTIRHRLREMVPKHPACEKAFSIAQADLPAPIFNHSFRVFLYAQTFMISEFPGPDAPGAVTLRHEFKPPPYLEAPSVRDPNRSVALFVACMLHAYRTDPRYDATAMRFELCGADATAKVLGRHGFSVLTIREAWLAVALHTTPRIAEDLNGIIRALRLAVRADFHCFPLPNLRLLPGGFQPGELSRLIDAELPRLDVEKALADRIVDWARNKPDEVFERAKAPRSTWPGELVEVMRADSQLSRWRVMGLESGTALNRAFY
;
A
#
# COMPACT_ATOMS: atom_id res chain seq x y z
N GLY A 1 8.82 11.12 -10.90
CA GLY A 1 9.69 10.34 -11.81
C GLY A 1 8.93 10.07 -13.10
N THR A 2 9.64 9.98 -14.22
CA THR A 2 9.02 9.60 -15.49
C THR A 2 9.08 8.08 -15.64
N ILE A 3 7.98 7.40 -15.35
CA ILE A 3 7.84 5.96 -15.62
C ILE A 3 7.83 5.77 -17.14
N ARG A 4 8.78 4.99 -17.67
CA ARG A 4 8.92 4.77 -19.11
C ARG A 4 7.84 3.80 -19.62
N HIS A 5 7.76 3.71 -20.95
CA HIS A 5 6.74 2.95 -21.67
C HIS A 5 6.57 1.50 -21.16
N ARG A 6 7.68 0.78 -20.91
CA ARG A 6 7.66 -0.64 -20.48
C ARG A 6 6.88 -0.88 -19.19
N LEU A 7 7.08 -0.07 -18.15
CA LEU A 7 6.33 -0.21 -16.91
C LEU A 7 4.89 0.32 -17.06
N ARG A 8 4.69 1.34 -17.90
CA ARG A 8 3.35 1.85 -18.25
C ARG A 8 2.48 0.80 -18.96
N GLU A 9 3.05 -0.09 -19.76
CA GLU A 9 2.33 -1.20 -20.41
C GLU A 9 1.70 -2.17 -19.42
N MET A 10 2.19 -2.22 -18.18
CA MET A 10 1.64 -3.07 -17.12
C MET A 10 0.37 -2.47 -16.48
N VAL A 11 0.10 -1.18 -16.72
CA VAL A 11 -1.09 -0.51 -16.19
C VAL A 11 -2.32 -0.91 -17.01
N PRO A 12 -3.42 -1.33 -16.37
CA PRO A 12 -4.65 -1.65 -17.09
C PRO A 12 -5.14 -0.45 -17.90
N LYS A 13 -5.46 -0.68 -19.18
CA LYS A 13 -5.94 0.36 -20.11
C LYS A 13 -7.37 0.78 -19.75
N HIS A 14 -7.49 1.69 -18.79
CA HIS A 14 -8.78 2.18 -18.31
C HIS A 14 -8.67 3.63 -17.81
N PRO A 15 -9.66 4.52 -18.08
CA PRO A 15 -9.63 5.92 -17.65
C PRO A 15 -9.46 6.11 -16.14
N ALA A 16 -10.00 5.20 -15.33
CA ALA A 16 -9.81 5.21 -13.88
C ALA A 16 -8.33 5.07 -13.47
N CYS A 17 -7.55 4.26 -14.17
CA CYS A 17 -6.12 4.10 -13.92
C CYS A 17 -5.37 5.39 -14.22
N GLU A 18 -5.62 6.02 -15.37
CA GLU A 18 -5.00 7.31 -15.71
C GLU A 18 -5.39 8.40 -14.70
N LYS A 19 -6.64 8.41 -14.23
CA LYS A 19 -7.07 9.36 -13.21
C LYS A 19 -6.35 9.13 -11.88
N ALA A 20 -6.25 7.89 -11.42
CA ALA A 20 -5.55 7.55 -10.19
C ALA A 20 -4.05 7.85 -10.29
N PHE A 21 -3.42 7.51 -11.41
CA PHE A 21 -2.02 7.83 -11.70
C PHE A 21 -1.78 9.34 -11.63
N SER A 22 -2.62 10.13 -12.29
CA SER A 22 -2.50 11.60 -12.30
C SER A 22 -2.65 12.21 -10.91
N ILE A 23 -3.61 11.73 -10.11
CA ILE A 23 -3.77 12.15 -8.70
C ILE A 23 -2.51 11.82 -7.91
N ALA A 24 -2.04 10.57 -7.99
CA ALA A 24 -0.86 10.12 -7.26
C ALA A 24 0.39 10.91 -7.66
N GLN A 25 0.59 11.15 -8.95
CA GLN A 25 1.74 11.89 -9.47
C GLN A 25 1.74 13.36 -9.04
N ALA A 26 0.56 13.98 -8.92
CA ALA A 26 0.42 15.37 -8.50
C ALA A 26 0.61 15.53 -6.97
N ASP A 27 0.07 14.61 -6.18
CA ASP A 27 -0.06 14.79 -4.73
C ASP A 27 0.99 14.03 -3.91
N LEU A 28 1.68 13.02 -4.48
CA LEU A 28 2.67 12.22 -3.78
C LEU A 28 4.11 12.62 -4.16
N PRO A 29 5.03 12.71 -3.18
CA PRO A 29 6.45 12.85 -3.49
C PRO A 29 6.99 11.57 -4.15
N ALA A 30 8.11 11.71 -4.87
CA ALA A 30 8.69 10.62 -5.65
C ALA A 30 8.88 9.29 -4.89
N PRO A 31 9.37 9.24 -3.63
CA PRO A 31 9.51 7.98 -2.90
C PRO A 31 8.19 7.22 -2.72
N ILE A 32 7.13 7.95 -2.35
CA ILE A 32 5.81 7.38 -2.07
C ILE A 32 5.10 7.00 -3.38
N PHE A 33 5.22 7.84 -4.40
CA PHE A 33 4.72 7.52 -5.74
C PHE A 33 5.35 6.23 -6.30
N ASN A 34 6.68 6.12 -6.21
CA ASN A 34 7.40 4.93 -6.67
C ASN A 34 6.98 3.68 -5.88
N HIS A 35 6.84 3.81 -4.56
CA HIS A 35 6.32 2.76 -3.69
C HIS A 35 4.93 2.31 -4.09
N SER A 36 3.98 3.23 -4.30
CA SER A 36 2.63 2.88 -4.75
C SER A 36 2.63 2.08 -6.06
N PHE A 37 3.54 2.39 -6.99
CA PHE A 37 3.68 1.65 -8.22
C PHE A 37 4.34 0.26 -8.01
N ARG A 38 5.39 0.16 -7.19
CA ARG A 38 5.99 -1.15 -6.83
C ARG A 38 4.97 -2.05 -6.14
N VAL A 39 4.20 -1.50 -5.20
CA VAL A 39 3.08 -2.18 -4.52
C VAL A 39 2.07 -2.70 -5.54
N PHE A 40 1.71 -1.94 -6.57
CA PHE A 40 0.85 -2.44 -7.63
C PHE A 40 1.43 -3.68 -8.34
N LEU A 41 2.70 -3.63 -8.76
CA LEU A 41 3.36 -4.75 -9.43
C LEU A 41 3.37 -6.00 -8.53
N TYR A 42 3.68 -5.85 -7.24
CA TYR A 42 3.70 -6.94 -6.29
C TYR A 42 2.29 -7.49 -6.04
N ALA A 43 1.31 -6.61 -5.83
CA ALA A 43 -0.07 -7.01 -5.57
C ALA A 43 -0.69 -7.74 -6.76
N GLN A 44 -0.43 -7.27 -7.98
CA GLN A 44 -0.87 -7.94 -9.20
C GLN A 44 -0.27 -9.34 -9.30
N THR A 45 1.00 -9.50 -8.93
CA THR A 45 1.64 -10.82 -8.90
C THR A 45 1.00 -11.74 -7.85
N PHE A 46 0.73 -11.22 -6.64
CA PHE A 46 0.03 -11.96 -5.58
C PHE A 46 -1.42 -12.32 -5.92
N MET A 47 -2.06 -11.58 -6.82
CA MET A 47 -3.35 -11.98 -7.37
C MET A 47 -3.18 -13.17 -8.32
N ILE A 48 -2.12 -13.21 -9.14
CA ILE A 48 -1.88 -14.26 -10.15
C ILE A 48 -1.40 -15.58 -9.52
N SER A 49 -0.41 -15.52 -8.63
CA SER A 49 0.05 -16.70 -7.89
C SER A 49 -0.82 -16.93 -6.67
N GLU A 50 -1.21 -18.17 -6.39
CA GLU A 50 -1.63 -18.52 -5.03
C GLU A 50 -0.54 -18.08 -4.04
N PHE A 51 -0.99 -17.49 -2.93
CA PHE A 51 -0.11 -16.91 -1.92
C PHE A 51 0.93 -17.95 -1.44
N PRO A 52 2.15 -17.53 -1.08
CA PRO A 52 3.12 -18.44 -0.49
C PRO A 52 2.45 -19.22 0.64
N GLY A 53 2.64 -20.55 0.61
CA GLY A 53 2.06 -21.44 1.59
C GLY A 53 2.44 -21.05 3.03
N PRO A 54 1.74 -21.62 4.02
CA PRO A 54 1.87 -21.29 5.45
C PRO A 54 3.28 -21.46 6.02
N ASP A 55 4.13 -22.22 5.33
CA ASP A 55 5.54 -22.44 5.69
C ASP A 55 6.49 -21.33 5.19
N ALA A 56 5.98 -20.33 4.46
CA ALA A 56 6.80 -19.23 3.98
C ALA A 56 7.30 -18.36 5.15
N PRO A 57 8.59 -17.96 5.17
CA PRO A 57 9.13 -17.08 6.21
C PRO A 57 8.31 -15.79 6.34
N GLY A 58 7.76 -15.51 7.53
CA GLY A 58 6.91 -14.33 7.79
C GLY A 58 5.41 -14.53 7.50
N ALA A 59 4.99 -15.72 7.07
CA ALA A 59 3.60 -16.13 6.88
C ALA A 59 3.01 -16.80 8.13
N VAL A 60 3.24 -16.23 9.31
CA VAL A 60 2.69 -16.75 10.58
C VAL A 60 1.20 -17.01 10.39
N THR A 61 0.81 -18.28 10.26
CA THR A 61 -0.56 -18.82 10.21
C THR A 61 -1.61 -17.88 9.62
N LEU A 62 -1.63 -17.72 8.28
CA LEU A 62 -2.91 -17.51 7.59
C LEU A 62 -3.85 -18.62 8.07
N ARG A 63 -5.10 -18.34 8.46
CA ARG A 63 -6.03 -19.37 8.99
C ARG A 63 -6.02 -20.62 8.09
N HIS A 64 -5.33 -21.67 8.57
CA HIS A 64 -4.95 -22.84 7.78
C HIS A 64 -6.16 -23.74 7.42
N GLU A 65 -7.28 -23.56 8.12
CA GLU A 65 -8.46 -24.42 8.06
C GLU A 65 -9.76 -23.67 7.77
N PHE A 66 -9.73 -22.33 7.73
CA PHE A 66 -10.93 -21.57 7.39
C PHE A 66 -11.03 -21.48 5.87
N LYS A 67 -11.74 -22.42 5.26
CA LYS A 67 -12.29 -22.19 3.92
C LYS A 67 -13.30 -21.05 4.06
N PRO A 68 -13.03 -19.84 3.54
CA PRO A 68 -13.99 -18.77 3.66
C PRO A 68 -15.31 -19.24 3.05
N PRO A 69 -16.45 -18.93 3.69
CA PRO A 69 -17.74 -19.15 3.07
C PRO A 69 -17.73 -18.65 1.61
N PRO A 70 -18.45 -19.28 0.68
CA PRO A 70 -18.42 -18.89 -0.73
C PRO A 70 -18.71 -17.40 -0.99
N TYR A 71 -19.46 -16.74 -0.09
CA TYR A 71 -19.73 -15.29 -0.16
C TYR A 71 -18.57 -14.39 0.30
N LEU A 72 -17.58 -14.97 0.96
CA LEU A 72 -16.29 -14.35 1.26
C LEU A 72 -15.22 -14.79 0.25
N GLU A 73 -15.45 -15.77 -0.64
CA GLU A 73 -14.50 -16.08 -1.71
C GLU A 73 -14.44 -14.93 -2.72
N ALA A 74 -13.22 -14.46 -2.98
CA ALA A 74 -12.98 -13.41 -3.95
C ALA A 74 -13.33 -13.91 -5.37
N PRO A 75 -14.15 -13.20 -6.17
CA PRO A 75 -14.37 -13.57 -7.56
C PRO A 75 -13.05 -13.62 -8.36
N SER A 76 -13.04 -14.41 -9.44
CA SER A 76 -11.85 -14.77 -10.24
C SER A 76 -10.82 -13.64 -10.38
N VAL A 77 -9.56 -14.00 -10.16
CA VAL A 77 -8.33 -13.20 -10.35
C VAL A 77 -8.25 -12.55 -11.74
N ARG A 78 -8.90 -13.14 -12.76
CA ARG A 78 -8.78 -12.74 -14.16
C ARG A 78 -9.80 -11.69 -14.61
N ASP A 79 -10.60 -11.13 -13.70
CA ASP A 79 -11.52 -10.04 -14.02
C ASP A 79 -10.74 -8.73 -14.31
N PRO A 80 -10.82 -8.17 -15.54
CA PRO A 80 -10.17 -6.90 -15.89
C PRO A 80 -10.57 -5.76 -14.95
N ASN A 81 -11.81 -5.74 -14.45
CA ASN A 81 -12.28 -4.73 -13.51
C ASN A 81 -11.55 -4.82 -12.17
N ARG A 82 -11.17 -6.02 -11.73
CA ARG A 82 -10.37 -6.19 -10.50
C ARG A 82 -8.96 -5.68 -10.66
N SER A 83 -8.34 -5.88 -11.83
CA SER A 83 -7.01 -5.33 -12.10
C SER A 83 -7.02 -3.80 -12.10
N VAL A 84 -8.06 -3.17 -12.68
CA VAL A 84 -8.26 -1.72 -12.60
C VAL A 84 -8.45 -1.26 -11.16
N ALA A 85 -9.35 -1.90 -10.41
CA ALA A 85 -9.61 -1.56 -9.01
C ALA A 85 -8.37 -1.72 -8.12
N LEU A 86 -7.58 -2.77 -8.35
CA LEU A 86 -6.31 -3.00 -7.68
C LEU A 86 -5.32 -1.87 -7.97
N PHE A 87 -5.17 -1.49 -9.25
CA PHE A 87 -4.28 -0.38 -9.63
C PHE A 87 -4.68 0.93 -8.96
N VAL A 88 -5.97 1.28 -9.01
CA VAL A 88 -6.50 2.50 -8.37
C VAL A 88 -6.24 2.48 -6.85
N ALA A 89 -6.54 1.36 -6.19
CA ALA A 89 -6.28 1.20 -4.76
C ALA A 89 -4.79 1.34 -4.42
N CYS A 90 -3.90 0.68 -5.16
CA CYS A 90 -2.44 0.75 -4.93
C CYS A 90 -1.90 2.17 -5.14
N MET A 91 -2.34 2.88 -6.18
CA MET A 91 -1.88 4.24 -6.46
C MET A 91 -2.37 5.26 -5.43
N LEU A 92 -3.50 5.00 -4.77
CA LEU A 92 -4.14 5.94 -3.84
C LEU A 92 -4.04 5.50 -2.36
N HIS A 93 -3.41 4.38 -2.03
CA HIS A 93 -3.39 3.89 -0.65
C HIS A 93 -2.65 4.80 0.33
N ALA A 94 -1.64 5.53 -0.15
CA ALA A 94 -0.85 6.50 0.61
C ALA A 94 -1.29 7.95 0.33
N TYR A 95 -2.48 8.14 -0.25
CA TYR A 95 -3.03 9.45 -0.57
C TYR A 95 -3.25 10.30 0.70
N ARG A 96 -2.98 11.61 0.60
CA ARG A 96 -3.13 12.60 1.70
C ARG A 96 -2.36 12.29 2.99
N THR A 97 -1.14 11.76 2.83
CA THR A 97 -0.12 11.85 3.88
C THR A 97 0.40 13.29 4.08
N ASP A 98 0.08 14.24 3.19
CA ASP A 98 0.52 15.65 3.29
C ASP A 98 -0.27 16.49 4.30
N PRO A 99 0.39 17.31 5.13
CA PRO A 99 -0.20 18.38 5.94
C PRO A 99 -1.10 19.36 5.16
N ARG A 100 -0.70 19.74 3.93
CA ARG A 100 -1.34 20.81 3.14
C ARG A 100 -2.74 20.46 2.64
N TYR A 101 -3.08 19.18 2.59
CA TYR A 101 -4.31 18.70 1.98
C TYR A 101 -5.30 18.11 2.97
N ASP A 102 -4.97 18.09 4.27
CA ASP A 102 -5.85 17.45 5.23
C ASP A 102 -6.25 18.37 6.38
N ALA A 103 -7.31 19.13 6.10
CA ALA A 103 -8.11 19.89 7.05
C ALA A 103 -9.04 18.99 7.89
N THR A 104 -9.07 17.68 7.63
CA THR A 104 -9.84 16.72 8.41
C THR A 104 -8.94 16.02 9.40
N ALA A 105 -9.51 15.57 10.52
CA ALA A 105 -8.81 14.72 11.47
C ALA A 105 -8.89 13.24 11.08
N MET A 106 -9.08 12.94 9.79
CA MET A 106 -9.30 11.58 9.30
C MET A 106 -7.96 10.88 9.07
N ARG A 107 -7.90 9.62 9.49
CA ARG A 107 -6.80 8.69 9.17
C ARG A 107 -6.48 8.66 7.67
N PHE A 108 -5.19 8.65 7.32
CA PHE A 108 -4.77 8.67 5.92
C PHE A 108 -5.27 7.44 5.15
N GLU A 109 -5.43 6.30 5.83
CA GLU A 109 -5.99 5.08 5.24
C GLU A 109 -7.43 5.29 4.76
N LEU A 110 -8.23 6.05 5.50
CA LEU A 110 -9.60 6.39 5.10
C LEU A 110 -9.61 7.45 4.00
N CYS A 111 -8.73 8.44 4.06
CA CYS A 111 -8.57 9.43 2.99
C CYS A 111 -8.23 8.77 1.64
N GLY A 112 -7.33 7.78 1.64
CA GLY A 112 -7.01 6.99 0.46
C GLY A 112 -8.15 6.09 0.00
N ALA A 113 -8.88 5.48 0.94
CA ALA A 113 -10.02 4.63 0.66
C ALA A 113 -11.17 5.43 0.00
N ASP A 114 -11.49 6.61 0.52
CA ASP A 114 -12.51 7.50 -0.02
C ASP A 114 -12.13 8.02 -1.41
N ALA A 115 -10.86 8.38 -1.62
CA ALA A 115 -10.36 8.76 -2.94
C ALA A 115 -10.49 7.62 -3.96
N THR A 116 -10.15 6.39 -3.54
CA THR A 116 -10.31 5.16 -4.34
C THR A 116 -11.76 4.94 -4.73
N ALA A 117 -12.68 4.98 -3.75
CA ALA A 117 -14.11 4.80 -4.00
C ALA A 117 -14.68 5.89 -4.92
N LYS A 118 -14.25 7.14 -4.75
CA LYS A 118 -14.67 8.26 -5.60
C LYS A 118 -14.21 8.10 -7.05
N VAL A 119 -12.98 7.64 -7.28
CA VAL A 119 -12.48 7.35 -8.63
C VAL A 119 -13.30 6.21 -9.24
N LEU A 120 -13.38 5.06 -8.57
CA LEU A 120 -14.10 3.90 -9.09
C LEU A 120 -15.59 4.16 -9.32
N GLY A 121 -16.26 4.85 -8.41
CA GLY A 121 -17.68 5.22 -8.55
C GLY A 121 -17.96 6.11 -9.75
N ARG A 122 -17.10 7.10 -10.02
CA ARG A 122 -17.20 7.96 -11.22
C ARG A 122 -17.00 7.21 -12.54
N HIS A 123 -16.39 6.04 -12.47
CA HIS A 123 -16.13 5.19 -13.63
C HIS A 123 -17.05 3.96 -13.70
N GLY A 124 -18.16 3.95 -12.94
CA GLY A 124 -19.23 2.96 -13.10
C GLY A 124 -18.93 1.57 -12.55
N PHE A 125 -17.95 1.44 -11.65
CA PHE A 125 -17.67 0.15 -11.00
C PHE A 125 -18.82 -0.28 -10.08
N SER A 126 -19.01 -1.59 -9.92
CA SER A 126 -20.03 -2.13 -9.03
C SER A 126 -19.79 -1.73 -7.57
N VAL A 127 -20.86 -1.62 -6.78
CA VAL A 127 -20.77 -1.34 -5.34
C VAL A 127 -19.89 -2.36 -4.62
N LEU A 128 -19.91 -3.63 -5.03
CA LEU A 128 -19.09 -4.68 -4.43
C LEU A 128 -17.59 -4.47 -4.73
N THR A 129 -17.24 -4.12 -5.97
CA THR A 129 -15.85 -3.83 -6.35
C THR A 129 -15.33 -2.57 -5.64
N ILE A 130 -16.17 -1.53 -5.57
CA ILE A 130 -15.84 -0.29 -4.85
C ILE A 130 -15.60 -0.59 -3.37
N ARG A 131 -16.49 -1.37 -2.74
CA ARG A 131 -16.37 -1.75 -1.34
C ARG A 131 -15.11 -2.57 -1.07
N GLU A 132 -14.79 -3.53 -1.93
CA GLU A 132 -13.56 -4.32 -1.78
C GLU A 132 -12.31 -3.44 -1.87
N ALA A 133 -12.22 -2.56 -2.88
CA ALA A 133 -11.09 -1.66 -3.05
C ALA A 133 -10.98 -0.65 -1.89
N TRP A 134 -12.11 -0.12 -1.41
CA TRP A 134 -12.15 0.75 -0.23
C TRP A 134 -11.62 0.01 1.01
N LEU A 135 -12.09 -1.21 1.27
CA LEU A 135 -11.63 -2.03 2.40
C LEU A 135 -10.16 -2.39 2.29
N ALA A 136 -9.67 -2.68 1.09
CA ALA A 136 -8.26 -2.97 0.85
C ALA A 136 -7.40 -1.79 1.31
N VAL A 137 -7.76 -0.56 0.90
CA VAL A 137 -7.03 0.64 1.31
C VAL A 137 -7.25 0.96 2.78
N ALA A 138 -8.45 0.83 3.33
CA ALA A 138 -8.70 1.15 4.74
C ALA A 138 -7.96 0.20 5.71
N LEU A 139 -7.72 -1.05 5.30
CA LEU A 139 -7.13 -2.10 6.15
C LEU A 139 -5.65 -2.38 5.85
N HIS A 140 -5.02 -1.74 4.86
CA HIS A 140 -3.66 -2.13 4.43
C HIS A 140 -2.57 -1.93 5.50
N THR A 141 -2.78 -1.05 6.49
CA THR A 141 -1.87 -0.87 7.63
C THR A 141 -2.25 -1.70 8.85
N THR A 142 -3.40 -2.38 8.82
CA THR A 142 -3.91 -3.15 9.95
C THR A 142 -3.38 -4.59 9.90
N PRO A 143 -2.53 -4.99 10.85
CA PRO A 143 -1.96 -6.34 10.86
C PRO A 143 -3.03 -7.40 11.13
N ARG A 144 -2.80 -8.59 10.59
CA ARG A 144 -3.57 -9.83 10.74
C ARG A 144 -4.97 -9.85 10.13
N ILE A 145 -5.65 -8.72 10.04
CA ILE A 145 -7.02 -8.65 9.50
C ILE A 145 -7.00 -8.76 7.98
N ALA A 146 -6.20 -7.92 7.30
CA ALA A 146 -6.18 -7.89 5.84
C ALA A 146 -5.50 -9.14 5.24
N GLU A 147 -4.54 -9.74 5.96
CA GLU A 147 -3.90 -10.99 5.57
C GLU A 147 -4.90 -12.16 5.54
N ASP A 148 -5.83 -12.25 6.48
CA ASP A 148 -6.80 -13.35 6.51
C ASP A 148 -7.97 -13.17 5.51
N LEU A 149 -8.17 -11.96 4.97
CA LEU A 149 -9.11 -11.68 3.87
C LEU A 149 -8.56 -12.17 2.53
N ASN A 150 -9.17 -11.85 1.39
CA ASN A 150 -8.75 -12.33 0.07
C ASN A 150 -8.89 -11.23 -0.99
N GLY A 151 -8.58 -11.58 -2.25
CA GLY A 151 -8.66 -10.66 -3.38
C GLY A 151 -7.77 -9.43 -3.21
N ILE A 152 -8.32 -8.26 -3.54
CA ILE A 152 -7.57 -6.99 -3.56
C ILE A 152 -7.08 -6.63 -2.15
N ILE A 153 -7.83 -7.01 -1.11
CA ILE A 153 -7.52 -6.71 0.28
C ILE A 153 -6.21 -7.38 0.72
N ARG A 154 -6.13 -8.71 0.54
CA ARG A 154 -4.92 -9.47 0.88
C ARG A 154 -3.75 -9.08 -0.02
N ALA A 155 -3.99 -8.94 -1.32
CA ALA A 155 -2.94 -8.61 -2.28
C ALA A 155 -2.27 -7.27 -1.97
N LEU A 156 -3.06 -6.22 -1.68
CA LEU A 156 -2.53 -4.91 -1.32
C LEU A 156 -1.74 -4.97 0.00
N ARG A 157 -2.27 -5.63 1.04
CA ARG A 157 -1.57 -5.78 2.33
C ARG A 157 -0.22 -6.45 2.17
N LEU A 158 -0.17 -7.59 1.48
CA LEU A 158 1.08 -8.35 1.31
C LEU A 158 2.06 -7.62 0.41
N ALA A 159 1.59 -6.91 -0.62
CA ALA A 159 2.44 -6.09 -1.46
C ALA A 159 3.10 -4.93 -0.71
N VAL A 160 2.35 -4.25 0.18
CA VAL A 160 2.90 -3.21 1.06
C VAL A 160 3.95 -3.82 1.99
N ARG A 161 3.66 -4.96 2.63
CA ARG A 161 4.64 -5.65 3.49
C ARG A 161 5.88 -6.09 2.71
N ALA A 162 5.71 -6.58 1.49
CA ALA A 162 6.81 -7.01 0.63
C ALA A 162 7.68 -5.82 0.21
N ASP A 163 7.07 -4.69 -0.14
CA ASP A 163 7.81 -3.47 -0.45
C ASP A 163 8.55 -2.95 0.79
N PHE A 164 8.05 -3.14 2.01
CA PHE A 164 8.76 -2.80 3.25
C PHE A 164 9.67 -3.92 3.79
N HIS A 165 9.98 -4.94 2.97
CA HIS A 165 10.84 -6.06 3.34
C HIS A 165 10.38 -6.86 4.58
N CYS A 166 9.09 -6.77 4.93
CA CYS A 166 8.44 -7.49 6.02
C CYS A 166 7.65 -8.72 5.54
N PHE A 167 7.72 -9.01 4.23
CA PHE A 167 7.16 -10.20 3.56
C PHE A 167 8.00 -10.54 2.32
N PRO A 168 8.08 -11.80 1.88
CA PRO A 168 8.82 -12.16 0.67
C PRO A 168 8.28 -11.46 -0.58
N LEU A 169 9.17 -11.10 -1.51
CA LEU A 169 8.75 -10.60 -2.82
C LEU A 169 8.06 -11.71 -3.62
N PRO A 170 7.00 -11.38 -4.39
CA PRO A 170 6.34 -12.37 -5.24
C PRO A 170 7.18 -12.70 -6.48
N ASN A 171 6.85 -13.80 -7.16
CA ASN A 171 7.52 -14.19 -8.41
C ASN A 171 7.11 -13.29 -9.58
N LEU A 172 7.83 -12.17 -9.76
CA LEU A 172 7.58 -11.17 -10.79
C LEU A 172 7.57 -11.71 -12.23
N ARG A 173 8.08 -12.92 -12.49
CA ARG A 173 8.01 -13.58 -13.81
C ARG A 173 6.57 -13.90 -14.25
N LEU A 174 5.62 -13.89 -13.31
CA LEU A 174 4.21 -14.14 -13.59
C LEU A 174 3.49 -12.92 -14.17
N LEU A 175 4.10 -11.73 -14.09
CA LEU A 175 3.52 -10.53 -14.67
C LEU A 175 3.59 -10.59 -16.21
N PRO A 176 2.55 -10.10 -16.90
CA PRO A 176 2.57 -9.97 -18.35
C PRO A 176 3.65 -8.96 -18.77
N GLY A 177 4.25 -9.15 -19.95
CA GLY A 177 5.24 -8.22 -20.51
C GLY A 177 6.47 -8.87 -21.15
N GLY A 178 6.60 -10.20 -21.10
CA GLY A 178 7.65 -10.93 -21.82
C GLY A 178 9.07 -10.61 -21.36
N PHE A 179 9.24 -10.17 -20.11
CA PHE A 179 10.52 -9.77 -19.56
C PHE A 179 11.48 -10.97 -19.46
N GLN A 180 12.72 -10.75 -19.87
CA GLN A 180 13.80 -11.70 -19.65
C GLN A 180 14.09 -11.87 -18.15
N PRO A 181 14.68 -13.00 -17.72
CA PRO A 181 15.07 -13.19 -16.32
C PRO A 181 15.86 -11.98 -15.76
N GLY A 182 15.35 -11.39 -14.67
CA GLY A 182 15.95 -10.23 -14.01
C GLY A 182 15.84 -8.90 -14.76
N GLU A 183 15.19 -8.84 -15.92
CA GLU A 183 14.95 -7.58 -16.64
C GLU A 183 13.97 -6.68 -15.87
N LEU A 184 12.84 -7.23 -15.42
CA LEU A 184 11.84 -6.46 -14.69
C LEU A 184 12.38 -5.92 -13.35
N SER A 185 13.17 -6.71 -12.62
CA SER A 185 13.82 -6.24 -11.39
C SER A 185 14.73 -5.04 -11.67
N ARG A 186 15.58 -5.12 -12.71
CA ARG A 186 16.44 -4.00 -13.12
C ARG A 186 15.64 -2.76 -13.55
N LEU A 187 14.50 -2.94 -14.21
CA LEU A 187 13.60 -1.83 -14.57
C LEU A 187 12.97 -1.19 -13.34
N ILE A 188 12.51 -1.99 -12.38
CA ILE A 188 11.98 -1.50 -11.10
C ILE A 188 13.05 -0.70 -10.35
N ASP A 189 14.27 -1.22 -10.25
CA ASP A 189 15.36 -0.53 -9.55
C ASP A 189 15.73 0.80 -10.22
N ALA A 190 15.72 0.83 -11.56
CA ALA A 190 16.09 2.01 -12.34
C ALA A 190 14.99 3.09 -12.38
N GLU A 191 13.73 2.69 -12.52
CA GLU A 191 12.61 3.62 -12.76
C GLU A 191 11.76 3.91 -11.52
N LEU A 192 11.74 2.99 -10.56
CA LEU A 192 10.98 3.08 -9.31
C LEU A 192 11.91 2.96 -8.10
N PRO A 193 13.00 3.76 -7.99
CA PRO A 193 13.91 3.68 -6.85
C PRO A 193 13.18 3.92 -5.53
N ARG A 194 13.66 3.27 -4.45
CA ARG A 194 13.03 3.33 -3.12
C ARG A 194 13.07 4.72 -2.49
N LEU A 195 14.20 5.41 -2.62
CA LEU A 195 14.41 6.79 -2.15
C LEU A 195 14.00 6.98 -0.67
N ASP A 196 14.40 6.04 0.21
CA ASP A 196 14.08 6.03 1.64
C ASP A 196 12.58 6.21 1.94
N VAL A 197 11.72 5.47 1.24
CA VAL A 197 10.26 5.60 1.35
C VAL A 197 9.75 5.47 2.80
N GLU A 198 10.35 4.62 3.62
CA GLU A 198 10.03 4.43 5.03
C GLU A 198 10.09 5.76 5.78
N LYS A 199 11.20 6.48 5.58
CA LYS A 199 11.42 7.79 6.18
C LYS A 199 10.50 8.83 5.56
N ALA A 200 10.39 8.86 4.23
CA ALA A 200 9.55 9.83 3.53
C ALA A 200 8.07 9.74 3.94
N LEU A 201 7.57 8.53 4.21
CA LEU A 201 6.20 8.32 4.68
C LEU A 201 6.05 8.71 6.17
N ALA A 202 7.01 8.31 7.02
CA ALA A 202 7.00 8.65 8.45
C ALA A 202 7.09 10.16 8.69
N ASP A 203 8.03 10.85 8.01
CA ASP A 203 8.22 12.30 8.12
C ASP A 203 6.91 13.04 7.83
N ARG A 204 6.15 12.61 6.82
CA ARG A 204 4.90 13.28 6.44
C ARG A 204 3.78 13.09 7.45
N ILE A 205 3.64 11.89 7.99
CA ILE A 205 2.66 11.60 9.04
C ILE A 205 2.99 12.42 10.29
N VAL A 206 4.27 12.48 10.67
CA VAL A 206 4.71 13.19 11.86
C VAL A 206 4.67 14.71 11.69
N ASP A 207 5.11 15.22 10.53
CA ASP A 207 5.01 16.64 10.20
C ASP A 207 3.56 17.10 10.15
N TRP A 208 2.64 16.23 9.71
CA TRP A 208 1.21 16.51 9.83
C TRP A 208 0.83 16.66 11.30
N ALA A 209 1.19 15.70 12.16
CA ALA A 209 0.81 15.68 13.57
C ALA A 209 1.35 16.91 14.34
N ARG A 210 2.61 17.28 14.10
CA ARG A 210 3.27 18.44 14.72
C ARG A 210 2.61 19.78 14.39
N ASN A 211 1.99 19.91 13.22
CA ASN A 211 1.40 21.15 12.73
C ASN A 211 -0.12 21.25 12.99
N LYS A 212 -0.64 20.53 13.99
CA LYS A 212 -2.07 20.51 14.31
C LYS A 212 -2.46 21.51 15.40
N PRO A 213 -3.72 21.98 15.40
CA PRO A 213 -4.18 23.00 16.34
C PRO A 213 -4.26 22.50 17.78
N ASP A 214 -4.58 21.21 18.00
CA ASP A 214 -4.67 20.60 19.33
C ASP A 214 -4.48 19.08 19.32
N GLU A 215 -4.35 18.51 20.51
CA GLU A 215 -4.14 17.08 20.77
C GLU A 215 -5.34 16.21 20.34
N VAL A 216 -6.57 16.73 20.39
CA VAL A 216 -7.78 15.99 20.00
C VAL A 216 -7.75 15.72 18.49
N PHE A 217 -7.41 16.74 17.72
CA PHE A 217 -7.29 16.66 16.26
C PHE A 217 -6.17 15.69 15.85
N GLU A 218 -5.04 15.71 16.55
CA GLU A 218 -3.97 14.75 16.34
C GLU A 218 -4.43 13.32 16.64
N ARG A 219 -5.01 13.07 17.81
CA ARG A 219 -5.43 11.73 18.25
C ARG A 219 -6.52 11.13 17.37
N ALA A 220 -7.35 11.94 16.73
CA ALA A 220 -8.34 11.45 15.78
C ALA A 220 -7.69 10.92 14.48
N LYS A 221 -6.63 11.57 13.97
CA LYS A 221 -5.95 11.12 12.75
C LYS A 221 -4.88 10.07 13.00
N ALA A 222 -4.17 10.16 14.11
CA ALA A 222 -3.15 9.20 14.53
C ALA A 222 -3.52 8.60 15.90
N PRO A 223 -4.61 7.81 15.99
CA PRO A 223 -4.98 7.20 17.26
C PRO A 223 -3.88 6.29 17.80
N ARG A 224 -3.81 6.15 19.12
CA ARG A 224 -2.91 5.17 19.75
C ARG A 224 -3.20 3.76 19.26
N SER A 225 -2.17 2.92 19.27
CA SER A 225 -2.25 1.54 18.77
C SER A 225 -2.61 1.43 17.28
N THR A 226 -2.39 2.50 16.52
CA THR A 226 -2.33 2.49 15.06
C THR A 226 -0.92 2.82 14.62
N TRP A 227 -0.53 2.42 13.41
CA TRP A 227 0.81 2.71 12.90
C TRP A 227 1.16 4.21 12.89
N PRO A 228 0.30 5.13 12.41
CA PRO A 228 0.54 6.56 12.54
C PRO A 228 0.70 7.03 13.99
N GLY A 229 -0.11 6.52 14.91
CA GLY A 229 -0.04 6.89 16.34
C GLY A 229 1.28 6.45 16.97
N GLU A 230 1.73 5.22 16.68
CA GLU A 230 3.02 4.72 17.16
C GLU A 230 4.20 5.54 16.62
N LEU A 231 4.16 5.94 15.34
CA LEU A 231 5.19 6.81 14.76
C LEU A 231 5.28 8.17 15.45
N VAL A 232 4.13 8.78 15.76
CA VAL A 232 4.08 10.06 16.46
C VAL A 232 4.65 9.92 17.88
N GLU A 233 4.29 8.87 18.62
CA GLU A 233 4.80 8.63 19.98
C GLU A 233 6.31 8.34 19.98
N VAL A 234 6.82 7.53 19.04
CA VAL A 234 8.26 7.25 18.89
C VAL A 234 9.05 8.52 18.60
N MET A 235 8.56 9.37 17.69
CA MET A 235 9.25 10.61 17.35
C MET A 235 9.19 11.64 18.49
N ARG A 236 8.11 11.66 19.31
CA ARG A 236 8.05 12.51 20.50
C ARG A 236 9.10 12.12 21.54
N ALA A 237 9.34 10.83 21.71
CA ALA A 237 10.33 10.31 22.65
C ALA A 237 11.78 10.55 22.21
N ASP A 238 12.03 10.79 20.91
CA ASP A 238 13.38 10.96 20.34
C ASP A 238 13.52 12.35 19.67
N SER A 239 13.95 13.35 20.46
CA SER A 239 14.07 14.75 20.01
C SER A 239 15.25 14.99 19.06
N GLN A 240 16.10 13.99 18.83
CA GLN A 240 17.15 14.05 17.83
C GLN A 240 16.90 13.03 16.72
N LEU A 241 16.84 13.56 15.49
CA LEU A 241 16.83 12.82 14.23
C LEU A 241 18.06 11.90 14.01
N SER A 242 18.86 11.60 15.03
CA SER A 242 20.15 10.91 14.95
C SER A 242 20.06 9.38 15.02
N ARG A 243 18.87 8.79 15.21
CA ARG A 243 18.71 7.32 15.36
C ARG A 243 18.37 6.55 14.08
N TRP A 244 18.14 7.23 12.95
CA TRP A 244 17.86 6.55 11.66
C TRP A 244 19.03 5.68 11.15
N ARG A 245 20.25 5.82 11.69
CA ARG A 245 21.39 4.91 11.42
C ARG A 245 21.22 3.48 11.95
N VAL A 246 20.22 3.21 12.79
CA VAL A 246 19.98 1.88 13.40
C VAL A 246 18.74 1.18 12.81
N MET A 247 18.05 1.80 11.86
CA MET A 247 16.86 1.20 11.20
C MET A 247 17.23 0.39 9.94
N GLY A 248 18.52 0.30 9.63
CA GLY A 248 19.07 -0.60 8.62
C GLY A 248 19.23 -2.01 9.19
N LEU A 249 18.42 -2.93 8.68
CA LEU A 249 18.65 -4.38 8.59
C LEU A 249 18.77 -5.25 9.85
N GLU A 250 18.86 -4.71 11.07
CA GLU A 250 18.92 -5.56 12.27
C GLU A 250 17.78 -5.27 13.26
N SER A 251 16.85 -6.22 13.34
CA SER A 251 15.87 -6.40 14.43
C SER A 251 14.77 -5.34 14.61
N GLY A 252 13.57 -5.65 14.10
CA GLY A 252 12.30 -5.40 14.81
C GLY A 252 12.07 -4.01 15.41
N THR A 253 12.25 -2.96 14.62
CA THR A 253 12.01 -1.58 15.07
C THR A 253 10.54 -1.17 14.90
N ALA A 254 10.14 -0.04 15.51
CA ALA A 254 8.73 0.41 15.51
C ALA A 254 8.13 0.58 14.11
N LEU A 255 8.93 0.93 13.10
CA LEU A 255 8.49 0.96 11.71
C LEU A 255 8.07 -0.43 11.21
N ASN A 256 8.81 -1.48 11.57
CA ASN A 256 8.48 -2.84 11.18
C ASN A 256 7.38 -3.47 12.04
N ARG A 257 7.20 -3.05 13.31
CA ARG A 257 6.22 -3.67 14.23
C ARG A 257 4.76 -3.60 13.78
N ALA A 258 4.37 -2.61 12.97
CA ALA A 258 3.02 -2.57 12.40
C ALA A 258 2.87 -3.34 11.07
N PHE A 259 3.99 -3.68 10.43
CA PHE A 259 4.03 -4.51 9.22
C PHE A 259 4.35 -5.99 9.50
N TYR A 260 4.62 -6.33 10.76
CA TYR A 260 4.65 -7.71 11.29
C TYR A 260 3.28 -8.16 11.81
#